data_AF-A0A9P1M6F9-F1
#
_entry.id   AF-A0A9P1M6F9-F1
#
_cell.length_a   1.000
_cell.length_b   1.000
_cell.length_c   1.000
_cell.angle_alpha   90.00
_cell.angle_beta   90.00
_cell.angle_gamma   90.00
#
_symmetry.space_group_name_H-M   'P 1'
#
loop_
_entity.id
_entity.type
_entity.pdbx_description
1 polymer ?
#
loop_
_entity_poly.entity_id
_entity_poly.type
_entity_poly.pdbx_seq_one_letter_code
_entity_poly.pdbx_strand_id
1 'polypeptide(L)'
;MARLLANVSAASINTRTINRAYAEDLEDEIGPALASSSTRPKGCSCASAPARPRTGCGAPAGPSPSTATRTSSCNSQPRRAWITVTNYLNKNPQSPLPLFFLPFDSRIKTEMEYRVFCAPESLRVCAVSQYEWHKPWRFSTRSETGMQTAAGTILEGIDQIRAQIVAELKAPGTDEADDLLRRQGMTFDVWYDDEAGKVKLVELNTYGVRSACGSCLFHWVNDRETMYDASEVEFRVVVDQDHSPVQSQNWE
;
A
#
# COMPACT_ATOMS: atom_id res chain seq x y z
N MET A 1 22.93 8.60 -1.16
CA MET A 1 21.57 8.28 -1.68
C MET A 1 20.40 8.72 -0.79
N ALA A 2 20.15 8.15 0.41
CA ALA A 2 18.95 8.50 1.20
C ALA A 2 18.88 9.98 1.65
N ARG A 3 20.01 10.56 2.08
CA ARG A 3 20.10 11.99 2.40
C ARG A 3 19.86 12.88 1.17
N LEU A 4 20.41 12.50 0.02
CA LEU A 4 20.19 13.20 -1.25
C LEU A 4 18.68 13.23 -1.59
N LEU A 5 18.01 12.07 -1.54
CA LEU A 5 16.56 11.99 -1.76
C LEU A 5 15.75 12.85 -0.77
N ALA A 6 16.15 12.90 0.50
CA ALA A 6 15.50 13.74 1.50
C ALA A 6 15.66 15.25 1.19
N ASN A 7 16.86 15.66 0.80
CA ASN A 7 17.18 17.05 0.45
C ASN A 7 16.45 17.49 -0.82
N VAL A 8 16.46 16.64 -1.86
CA VAL A 8 15.70 16.86 -3.10
C VAL A 8 14.21 17.00 -2.78
N SER A 9 13.66 16.08 -1.98
CA SER A 9 12.24 16.11 -1.61
C SER A 9 11.89 17.37 -0.84
N ALA A 10 12.74 17.84 0.09
CA ALA A 10 12.54 19.09 0.81
C ALA A 10 12.57 20.31 -0.12
N ALA A 11 13.52 20.37 -1.04
CA ALA A 11 13.66 21.47 -1.99
C ALA A 11 12.51 21.52 -3.02
N SER A 12 11.90 20.37 -3.31
CA SER A 12 10.83 20.22 -4.29
C SER A 12 9.41 20.19 -3.70
N ILE A 13 9.28 20.19 -2.37
CA ILE A 13 7.98 20.00 -1.70
C ILE A 13 6.96 21.10 -2.04
N ASN A 14 7.44 22.35 -2.17
CA ASN A 14 6.61 23.51 -2.46
C ASN A 14 6.40 23.71 -3.97
N THR A 15 7.42 23.42 -4.76
CA THR A 15 7.44 23.70 -6.21
C THR A 15 6.87 22.55 -7.05
N ARG A 16 6.71 21.35 -6.46
CA ARG A 16 6.25 20.12 -7.13
C ARG A 16 7.07 19.72 -8.36
N THR A 17 8.25 20.31 -8.49
CA THR A 17 9.19 20.15 -9.59
C THR A 17 10.57 19.89 -8.99
N ILE A 18 11.35 19.03 -9.65
CA ILE A 18 12.71 18.76 -9.19
C ILE A 18 13.52 20.05 -9.28
N ASN A 19 14.15 20.41 -8.17
CA ASN A 19 15.11 21.50 -8.17
C ASN A 19 16.31 21.08 -9.03
N ARG A 20 16.54 21.83 -10.13
CA ARG A 20 17.58 21.53 -11.13
C ARG A 20 18.98 21.40 -10.53
N ALA A 21 19.23 22.04 -9.39
CA ALA A 21 20.51 21.95 -8.67
C ALA A 21 20.87 20.51 -8.24
N TYR A 22 19.88 19.62 -8.11
CA TYR A 22 20.11 18.22 -7.73
C TYR A 22 20.00 17.24 -8.90
N ALA A 23 19.81 17.73 -10.14
CA ALA A 23 19.55 16.84 -11.27
C ALA A 23 20.75 15.94 -11.60
N GLU A 24 21.96 16.49 -11.56
CA GLU A 24 23.21 15.76 -11.81
C GLU A 24 23.47 14.75 -10.68
N ASP A 25 23.40 15.18 -9.42
CA ASP A 25 23.56 14.31 -8.25
C ASP A 25 22.60 13.10 -8.26
N LEU A 26 21.35 13.31 -8.69
CA LEU A 26 20.35 12.24 -8.80
C LEU A 26 20.70 11.24 -9.90
N GLU A 27 21.19 11.71 -11.04
CA GLU A 27 21.58 10.84 -12.15
C GLU A 27 22.80 9.99 -11.75
N ASP A 28 23.80 10.60 -11.13
CA ASP A 28 25.04 9.93 -10.71
C ASP A 28 24.81 8.93 -9.57
N GLU A 29 24.06 9.32 -8.54
CA GLU A 29 23.87 8.45 -7.36
C GLU A 29 22.75 7.41 -7.51
N ILE A 30 21.68 7.72 -8.26
CA ILE A 30 20.47 6.89 -8.33
C ILE A 30 20.31 6.23 -9.69
N GLY A 31 20.76 6.87 -10.77
CA GLY A 31 20.70 6.35 -12.13
C GLY A 31 21.19 4.89 -12.26
N PRO A 32 22.37 4.53 -11.71
CA PRO A 32 22.87 3.15 -11.77
C PRO A 32 21.95 2.11 -11.12
N ALA A 33 21.33 2.47 -9.98
CA ALA A 33 20.38 1.59 -9.27
C ALA A 33 19.08 1.41 -10.07
N LEU A 34 18.64 2.42 -10.79
CA LEU A 34 17.45 2.33 -11.65
C LEU A 34 17.74 1.58 -12.96
N ALA A 35 18.93 1.76 -13.54
CA ALA A 35 19.34 1.14 -14.79
C ALA A 35 19.53 -0.39 -14.69
N SER A 36 19.88 -0.88 -13.49
CA SER A 36 20.01 -2.32 -13.22
C SER A 36 18.66 -3.02 -12.99
N SER A 37 17.56 -2.28 -12.80
CA SER A 37 16.22 -2.85 -12.77
C SER A 37 15.74 -3.13 -14.21
N SER A 38 15.27 -4.35 -14.48
CA SER A 38 14.93 -4.85 -15.83
C SER A 38 13.71 -4.17 -16.49
N THR A 39 13.25 -3.04 -15.97
CA THR A 39 12.10 -2.28 -16.49
C THR A 39 12.56 -0.86 -16.82
N ARG A 40 12.52 -0.48 -18.11
CA ARG A 40 12.63 0.93 -18.52
C ARG A 40 11.60 1.75 -17.74
N PRO A 41 11.99 2.69 -16.86
CA PRO A 41 11.04 3.35 -15.98
C PRO A 41 10.12 4.25 -16.77
N LYS A 42 8.84 3.86 -16.89
CA LYS A 42 7.76 4.85 -16.98
C LYS A 42 7.42 5.45 -15.59
N GLY A 43 8.09 4.97 -14.55
CA GLY A 43 8.11 5.46 -13.17
C GLY A 43 8.85 4.43 -12.31
N CYS A 44 9.42 4.83 -11.18
CA CYS A 44 9.87 3.89 -10.14
C CYS A 44 9.21 4.29 -8.83
N SER A 45 8.87 3.31 -7.98
CA SER A 45 8.38 3.56 -6.63
C SER A 45 9.54 3.38 -5.65
N CYS A 46 10.03 4.48 -5.08
CA CYS A 46 11.00 4.47 -3.99
C CYS A 46 10.31 4.19 -2.65
N ALA A 47 10.38 2.96 -2.14
CA ALA A 47 9.86 2.66 -0.81
C ALA A 47 10.97 2.85 0.25
N SER A 48 10.66 3.61 1.30
CA SER A 48 11.33 3.52 2.60
C SER A 48 10.39 2.75 3.51
N ALA A 49 10.84 1.85 4.39
CA ALA A 49 9.97 1.27 5.41
C ALA A 49 9.40 2.41 6.28
N PRO A 50 8.09 2.79 6.27
CA PRO A 50 6.88 2.06 5.85
C PRO A 50 5.97 2.85 4.86
N ALA A 51 6.51 3.35 3.75
CA ALA A 51 5.76 4.14 2.79
C ALA A 51 6.22 3.87 1.35
N ARG A 52 5.34 3.21 0.57
CA ARG A 52 5.48 3.07 -0.89
C ARG A 52 4.84 4.28 -1.63
N PRO A 53 5.48 4.85 -2.66
CA PRO A 53 4.84 5.82 -3.55
C PRO A 53 3.83 5.10 -4.44
N ARG A 54 2.57 5.49 -4.39
CA ARG A 54 1.50 5.01 -5.28
C ARG A 54 1.24 6.06 -6.37
N THR A 55 0.91 5.57 -7.56
CA THR A 55 0.79 6.32 -8.82
C THR A 55 0.15 7.71 -8.71
N GLY A 56 0.77 8.69 -9.38
CA GLY A 56 0.16 9.98 -9.69
C GLY A 56 0.90 10.73 -10.80
N CYS A 57 0.11 11.30 -11.71
CA CYS A 57 0.40 12.26 -12.79
C CYS A 57 0.74 11.66 -14.18
N GLY A 58 -0.17 11.94 -15.13
CA GLY A 58 0.05 11.78 -16.56
C GLY A 58 1.31 12.55 -17.02
N ALA A 59 1.88 12.09 -18.13
CA ALA A 59 3.10 12.65 -18.70
C ALA A 59 2.96 14.17 -18.91
N PRO A 60 3.95 14.99 -18.53
CA PRO A 60 3.98 16.38 -18.92
C PRO A 60 4.19 16.47 -20.44
N ALA A 61 3.40 17.32 -21.11
CA ALA A 61 3.66 17.69 -22.49
C ALA A 61 4.90 18.60 -22.55
N GLY A 62 6.05 18.03 -22.93
CA GLY A 62 7.32 18.73 -23.06
C GLY A 62 8.50 17.77 -23.25
N PRO A 63 9.67 18.23 -23.72
CA PRO A 63 10.80 17.38 -24.05
C PRO A 63 11.28 16.60 -22.80
N SER A 64 11.41 15.28 -22.95
CA SER A 64 11.70 14.32 -21.89
C SER A 64 12.90 14.71 -21.01
N PRO A 65 12.71 14.89 -19.69
CA PRO A 65 13.80 14.81 -18.72
C PRO A 65 14.33 13.37 -18.65
N SER A 66 15.58 13.19 -18.21
CA SER A 66 16.20 11.88 -18.00
C SER A 66 15.38 11.00 -17.04
N THR A 67 15.63 9.69 -17.09
CA THR A 67 14.89 8.66 -16.34
C THR A 67 14.85 8.94 -14.83
N ALA A 68 15.90 9.54 -14.25
CA ALA A 68 16.00 9.87 -12.83
C ALA A 68 15.04 11.01 -12.39
N THR A 69 14.69 11.93 -13.31
CA THR A 69 13.88 13.12 -13.00
C THR A 69 12.36 12.85 -12.97
N ARG A 70 11.89 11.64 -13.33
CA ARG A 70 10.45 11.29 -13.27
C ARG A 70 9.99 10.72 -11.93
N THR A 71 10.92 10.42 -11.03
CA THR A 71 10.67 9.57 -9.85
C THR A 71 10.12 10.30 -8.62
N SER A 72 10.08 11.64 -8.60
CA SER A 72 9.83 12.42 -7.37
C SER A 72 8.58 13.31 -7.38
N SER A 73 7.80 13.35 -8.46
CA SER A 73 6.59 14.17 -8.55
C SER A 73 5.34 13.32 -8.29
N CYS A 74 4.89 13.24 -7.05
CA CYS A 74 3.54 12.74 -6.70
C CYS A 74 2.99 13.58 -5.54
N ASN A 75 1.76 14.09 -5.59
CA ASN A 75 1.37 15.29 -4.83
C ASN A 75 1.04 15.13 -3.33
N SER A 76 1.12 13.94 -2.74
CA SER A 76 0.77 13.72 -1.32
C SER A 76 1.67 12.73 -0.56
N GLN A 77 2.48 11.96 -1.28
CA GLN A 77 3.27 10.84 -0.76
C GLN A 77 4.78 11.11 -0.56
N PRO A 78 5.44 12.04 -1.29
CA PRO A 78 6.79 12.49 -0.98
C PRO A 78 6.89 12.98 0.44
N ARG A 79 5.80 13.53 1.00
CA ARG A 79 5.78 14.00 2.40
C ARG A 79 5.86 12.85 3.41
N ARG A 80 5.17 11.72 3.21
CA ARG A 80 5.26 10.56 4.12
C ARG A 80 6.63 9.91 4.03
N ALA A 81 7.10 9.63 2.81
CA ALA A 81 8.45 9.10 2.59
C ALA A 81 9.53 10.05 3.14
N TRP A 82 9.40 11.36 2.91
CA TRP A 82 10.31 12.37 3.44
C TRP A 82 10.29 12.44 4.97
N ILE A 83 9.12 12.39 5.61
CA ILE A 83 9.01 12.36 7.09
C ILE A 83 9.71 11.12 7.63
N THR A 84 9.44 9.94 7.06
CA THR A 84 10.06 8.67 7.47
C THR A 84 11.58 8.72 7.35
N VAL A 85 12.08 9.10 6.16
CA VAL A 85 13.52 9.19 5.87
C VAL A 85 14.18 10.22 6.79
N THR A 86 13.61 11.41 6.92
CA THR A 86 14.15 12.49 7.77
C THR A 86 14.18 12.07 9.24
N ASN A 87 13.09 11.48 9.77
CA ASN A 87 13.03 11.02 11.15
C ASN A 87 14.07 9.93 11.43
N TYR A 88 14.23 8.98 10.51
CA TYR A 88 15.24 7.93 10.65
C TYR A 88 16.65 8.50 10.65
N LEU A 89 16.99 9.36 9.67
CA LEU A 89 18.32 9.95 9.52
C LEU A 89 18.67 10.91 10.66
N ASN A 90 17.67 11.55 11.29
CA ASN A 90 17.87 12.40 12.47
C ASN A 90 18.15 11.56 13.73
N LYS A 91 17.46 10.43 13.89
CA LYS A 91 17.68 9.51 15.01
C LYS A 91 18.97 8.69 14.86
N ASN A 92 19.35 8.38 13.62
CA ASN A 92 20.48 7.50 13.29
C ASN A 92 21.41 8.20 12.27
N PRO A 93 22.14 9.25 12.68
CA PRO A 93 22.88 10.08 11.73
C PRO A 93 23.97 9.33 10.97
N GLN A 94 24.51 8.27 11.56
CA GLN A 94 25.61 7.47 11.00
C GLN A 94 25.15 6.13 10.42
N SER A 95 23.87 5.77 10.54
CA SER A 95 23.37 4.48 10.05
C SER A 95 22.89 4.60 8.60
N PRO A 96 23.27 3.66 7.71
CA PRO A 96 22.73 3.62 6.37
C PRO A 96 21.23 3.29 6.41
N LEU A 97 20.42 4.06 5.69
CA LEU A 97 19.01 3.73 5.45
C LEU A 97 18.93 2.89 4.16
N PRO A 98 18.57 1.59 4.23
CA PRO A 98 18.33 0.82 3.02
C PRO A 98 17.16 1.39 2.23
N LEU A 99 17.32 1.46 0.91
CA LEU A 99 16.31 1.92 -0.02
C LEU A 99 15.99 0.80 -0.99
N PHE A 100 14.70 0.53 -1.18
CA PHE A 100 14.23 -0.52 -2.07
C PHE A 100 13.52 0.12 -3.27
N PHE A 101 14.01 -0.23 -4.47
CA PHE A 101 13.39 0.18 -5.72
C PHE A 101 12.62 -0.99 -6.28
N LEU A 102 11.30 -0.82 -6.38
CA LEU A 102 10.43 -1.83 -6.98
C LEU A 102 10.21 -1.50 -8.47
N PRO A 103 10.24 -2.51 -9.35
CA PRO A 103 9.89 -2.30 -10.75
C PRO A 103 8.46 -1.80 -10.86
N PHE A 104 8.23 -0.88 -11.79
CA PHE A 104 6.88 -0.37 -12.04
C PHE A 104 6.09 -1.36 -12.87
N ASP A 105 4.98 -1.85 -12.31
CA ASP A 105 4.01 -2.68 -13.00
C ASP A 105 2.74 -1.84 -13.26
N SER A 106 2.50 -1.52 -14.53
CA SER A 106 1.34 -0.72 -14.95
C SER A 106 0.00 -1.43 -14.77
N ARG A 107 0.00 -2.73 -14.47
CA ARG A 107 -1.22 -3.49 -14.20
C ARG A 107 -1.71 -3.29 -12.77
N ILE A 108 -0.84 -2.87 -11.85
CA ILE A 108 -1.23 -2.55 -10.48
C ILE A 108 -2.11 -1.30 -10.51
N LYS A 109 -3.41 -1.50 -10.28
CA LYS A 109 -4.40 -0.43 -10.19
C LYS A 109 -4.97 -0.37 -8.79
N THR A 110 -5.05 0.82 -8.22
CA THR A 110 -5.58 1.05 -6.86
C THR A 110 -7.01 0.54 -6.67
N GLU A 111 -7.83 0.56 -7.73
CA GLU A 111 -9.20 0.02 -7.72
C GLU A 111 -9.28 -1.49 -7.46
N MET A 112 -8.14 -2.19 -7.63
CA MET A 112 -7.96 -3.63 -7.42
C MET A 112 -7.10 -3.93 -6.18
N GLU A 113 -6.79 -2.92 -5.37
CA GLU A 113 -6.06 -3.08 -4.12
C GLU A 113 -7.02 -3.25 -2.94
N TYR A 114 -6.65 -4.12 -2.01
CA TYR A 114 -7.40 -4.39 -0.78
C TYR A 114 -6.47 -4.29 0.42
N ARG A 115 -6.99 -3.73 1.51
CA ARG A 115 -6.34 -3.76 2.80
C ARG A 115 -6.89 -4.91 3.63
N VAL A 116 -5.99 -5.74 4.12
CA VAL A 116 -6.29 -6.91 4.95
C VAL A 116 -5.88 -6.63 6.37
N PHE A 117 -6.75 -6.99 7.31
CA PHE A 117 -6.57 -6.81 8.74
C PHE A 117 -6.42 -8.18 9.39
N CYS A 118 -5.29 -8.41 10.05
CA CYS A 118 -5.03 -9.62 10.83
C CYS A 118 -5.00 -9.29 12.31
N ALA A 119 -5.91 -9.91 13.06
CA ALA A 119 -6.10 -9.63 14.47
C ALA A 119 -4.83 -9.98 15.28
N PRO A 120 -4.58 -9.27 16.39
CA PRO A 120 -3.56 -9.60 17.36
C PRO A 120 -3.61 -11.07 17.80
N GLU A 121 -2.45 -11.62 18.17
CA GLU A 121 -2.23 -12.96 18.72
C GLU A 121 -2.50 -14.12 17.75
N SER A 122 -3.69 -14.15 17.14
CA SER A 122 -4.09 -15.20 16.20
C SER A 122 -3.51 -15.02 14.81
N LEU A 123 -3.21 -13.77 14.41
CA LEU A 123 -2.88 -13.38 13.03
C LEU A 123 -3.88 -13.87 11.99
N ARG A 124 -5.11 -14.20 12.40
CA ARG A 124 -6.19 -14.56 11.49
C ARG A 124 -6.69 -13.31 10.79
N VAL A 125 -7.06 -13.43 9.52
CA VAL A 125 -7.80 -12.37 8.84
C VAL A 125 -9.12 -12.16 9.60
N CYS A 126 -9.42 -10.93 9.95
CA CYS A 126 -10.68 -10.53 10.57
C CYS A 126 -11.49 -9.60 9.67
N ALA A 127 -10.81 -8.81 8.83
CA ALA A 127 -11.47 -7.88 7.92
C ALA A 127 -10.68 -7.64 6.64
N VAL A 128 -11.41 -7.31 5.57
CA VAL A 128 -10.87 -6.91 4.27
C VAL A 128 -11.64 -5.69 3.77
N SER A 129 -10.93 -4.64 3.41
CA SER A 129 -11.52 -3.43 2.82
C SER A 129 -10.99 -3.22 1.41
N GLN A 130 -11.83 -2.80 0.48
CA GLN A 130 -11.33 -2.15 -0.73
C GLN A 130 -10.46 -0.95 -0.36
N TYR A 131 -9.36 -0.74 -1.05
CA TYR A 131 -8.45 0.35 -0.73
C TYR A 131 -8.99 1.70 -1.22
N GLU A 132 -9.49 1.74 -2.45
CA GLU A 132 -10.10 2.93 -3.05
C GLU A 132 -11.55 3.13 -2.55
N TRP A 133 -11.69 3.49 -1.27
CA TRP A 133 -12.97 3.57 -0.56
C TRP A 133 -13.98 4.61 -1.09
N HIS A 134 -13.56 5.55 -1.94
CA HIS A 134 -14.41 6.64 -2.43
C HIS A 134 -15.01 6.38 -3.83
N LYS A 135 -14.77 5.19 -4.39
CA LYS A 135 -15.32 4.76 -5.69
C LYS A 135 -16.04 3.42 -5.57
N PRO A 136 -17.01 3.12 -6.44
CA PRO A 136 -17.59 1.80 -6.54
C PRO A 136 -16.53 0.73 -6.78
N TRP A 137 -16.72 -0.42 -6.17
CA TRP A 137 -15.87 -1.59 -6.34
C TRP A 137 -15.86 -2.04 -7.80
N ARG A 138 -14.72 -2.54 -8.29
CA ARG A 138 -14.57 -2.99 -9.68
C ARG A 138 -15.65 -3.98 -10.12
N PHE A 139 -16.14 -4.79 -9.19
CA PHE A 139 -17.11 -5.84 -9.41
C PHE A 139 -18.53 -5.48 -8.97
N SER A 140 -18.79 -4.22 -8.58
CA SER A 140 -20.09 -3.76 -8.06
C SER A 140 -21.26 -3.91 -9.03
N THR A 141 -20.98 -3.96 -10.34
CA THR A 141 -21.99 -4.10 -11.40
C THR A 141 -22.28 -5.57 -11.77
N ARG A 142 -21.61 -6.52 -11.12
CA ARG A 142 -21.90 -7.95 -11.30
C ARG A 142 -23.15 -8.32 -10.50
N SER A 143 -23.77 -9.45 -10.85
CA SER A 143 -24.80 -10.07 -10.02
C SER A 143 -24.27 -10.38 -8.62
N GLU A 144 -25.16 -10.54 -7.64
CA GLU A 144 -24.80 -10.89 -6.27
C GLU A 144 -23.90 -12.14 -6.21
N THR A 145 -24.26 -13.21 -6.93
CA THR A 145 -23.43 -14.42 -7.04
C THR A 145 -22.07 -14.12 -7.67
N GLY A 146 -22.00 -13.24 -8.67
CA GLY A 146 -20.75 -12.83 -9.31
C GLY A 146 -19.85 -12.00 -8.38
N MET A 147 -20.45 -11.17 -7.52
CA MET A 147 -19.76 -10.43 -6.46
C MET A 147 -19.22 -11.38 -5.39
N GLN A 148 -20.04 -12.31 -4.90
CA GLN A 148 -19.64 -13.32 -3.92
C GLN A 148 -18.50 -14.22 -4.45
N THR A 149 -18.59 -14.63 -5.72
CA THR A 149 -17.53 -15.41 -6.37
C THR A 149 -16.22 -14.62 -6.41
N ALA A 150 -16.26 -13.35 -6.82
CA ALA A 150 -15.07 -12.51 -6.85
C ALA A 150 -14.46 -12.30 -5.46
N ALA A 151 -15.30 -12.00 -4.45
CA ALA A 151 -14.87 -11.86 -3.07
C ALA A 151 -14.23 -13.16 -2.54
N GLY A 152 -14.82 -14.32 -2.84
CA GLY A 152 -14.29 -15.63 -2.48
C GLY A 152 -12.89 -15.88 -3.06
N THR A 153 -12.70 -15.67 -4.36
CA THR A 153 -11.39 -15.82 -5.01
C THR A 153 -10.33 -14.88 -4.40
N ILE A 154 -10.72 -13.64 -4.10
CA ILE A 154 -9.81 -12.67 -3.46
C ILE A 154 -9.46 -13.13 -2.03
N LEU A 155 -10.43 -13.61 -1.25
CA LEU A 155 -10.20 -14.12 0.10
C LEU A 155 -9.29 -15.35 0.12
N GLU A 156 -9.47 -16.28 -0.80
CA GLU A 156 -8.60 -17.45 -0.94
C GLU A 156 -7.14 -17.03 -1.21
N GLY A 157 -6.93 -16.08 -2.13
CA GLY A 157 -5.60 -15.54 -2.41
C GLY A 157 -5.02 -14.77 -1.23
N ILE A 158 -5.84 -14.03 -0.49
CA ILE A 158 -5.44 -13.32 0.74
C ILE A 158 -4.95 -14.33 1.79
N ASP A 159 -5.67 -15.43 2.01
CA ASP A 159 -5.27 -16.43 3.01
C ASP A 159 -3.97 -17.13 2.62
N GLN A 160 -3.74 -17.38 1.32
CA GLN A 160 -2.45 -17.88 0.82
C GLN A 160 -1.30 -16.90 1.12
N ILE A 161 -1.49 -15.61 0.88
CA ILE A 161 -0.48 -14.57 1.20
C ILE A 161 -0.25 -14.50 2.70
N ARG A 162 -1.31 -14.51 3.52
CA ARG A 162 -1.19 -14.54 4.98
C ARG A 162 -0.40 -15.75 5.45
N ALA A 163 -0.70 -16.94 4.93
CA ALA A 163 0.00 -18.17 5.28
C ALA A 163 1.50 -18.08 4.95
N GLN A 164 1.85 -17.50 3.79
CA GLN A 164 3.24 -17.25 3.43
C GLN A 164 3.93 -16.28 4.40
N ILE A 165 3.29 -15.16 4.75
CA ILE A 165 3.84 -14.20 5.73
C ILE A 165 4.10 -14.88 7.07
N VAL A 166 3.11 -15.65 7.57
CA VAL A 166 3.21 -16.32 8.88
C VAL A 166 4.29 -17.41 8.86
N ALA A 167 4.50 -18.09 7.73
CA ALA A 167 5.53 -19.11 7.58
C ALA A 167 6.96 -18.54 7.63
N GLU A 168 7.14 -17.28 7.23
CA GLU A 168 8.44 -16.58 7.30
C GLU A 168 8.76 -16.07 8.72
N LEU A 169 7.77 -16.00 9.61
CA LEU A 169 7.99 -15.58 11.00
C LEU A 169 8.75 -16.65 11.78
N LYS A 170 9.77 -16.24 12.52
CA LYS A 170 10.52 -17.13 13.40
C LYS A 170 9.64 -17.66 14.53
N ALA A 171 10.13 -18.72 15.17
CA ALA A 171 9.48 -19.30 16.35
C ALA A 171 9.37 -18.26 17.48
N PRO A 172 8.28 -18.28 18.27
CA PRO A 172 8.10 -17.33 19.37
C PRO A 172 9.29 -17.28 20.32
N GLY A 173 9.70 -16.08 20.73
CA GLY A 173 10.86 -15.86 21.60
C GLY A 173 12.22 -15.86 20.89
N THR A 174 12.25 -16.07 19.57
CA THR A 174 13.49 -16.05 18.77
C THR A 174 13.85 -14.65 18.27
N ASP A 175 12.85 -13.83 17.99
CA ASP A 175 13.02 -12.51 17.39
C ASP A 175 11.96 -11.53 17.92
N GLU A 176 12.42 -10.43 18.50
CA GLU A 176 11.56 -9.46 19.16
C GLU A 176 10.61 -8.76 18.19
N ALA A 177 11.02 -8.55 16.93
CA ALA A 177 10.18 -7.89 15.93
C ALA A 177 9.04 -8.82 15.48
N ASP A 178 9.33 -10.10 15.27
CA ASP A 178 8.32 -11.12 14.94
C ASP A 178 7.34 -11.32 16.11
N ASP A 179 7.85 -11.37 17.34
CA ASP A 179 7.01 -11.47 18.54
C ASP A 179 6.14 -10.23 18.74
N LEU A 180 6.65 -9.04 18.40
CA LEU A 180 5.87 -7.80 18.42
C LEU A 180 4.77 -7.84 17.36
N LEU A 181 5.08 -8.27 16.13
CA LEU A 181 4.10 -8.43 15.06
C LEU A 181 2.97 -9.40 15.47
N ARG A 182 3.32 -10.55 16.07
CA ARG A 182 2.34 -11.52 16.60
C ARG A 182 1.43 -10.88 17.64
N ARG A 183 1.99 -10.19 18.63
CA ARG A 183 1.22 -9.56 19.73
C ARG A 183 0.37 -8.39 19.28
N GLN A 184 0.81 -7.63 18.28
CA GLN A 184 0.10 -6.43 17.84
C GLN A 184 -0.87 -6.71 16.69
N GLY A 185 -0.71 -7.81 15.97
CA GLY A 185 -1.39 -8.05 14.70
C GLY A 185 -0.66 -7.34 13.55
N MET A 186 -1.19 -7.50 12.35
CA MET A 186 -0.63 -6.89 11.16
C MET A 186 -1.72 -6.45 10.19
N THR A 187 -1.42 -5.44 9.39
CA THR A 187 -2.20 -5.14 8.19
C THR A 187 -1.33 -5.36 6.97
N PHE A 188 -1.89 -5.85 5.88
CA PHE A 188 -1.17 -5.92 4.63
C PHE A 188 -2.07 -5.54 3.48
N ASP A 189 -1.48 -4.90 2.49
CA ASP A 189 -2.17 -4.53 1.27
C ASP A 189 -1.86 -5.57 0.21
N VAL A 190 -2.89 -5.97 -0.53
CA VAL A 190 -2.78 -6.88 -1.66
C VAL A 190 -3.34 -6.23 -2.91
N TRP A 191 -2.86 -6.68 -4.06
CA TRP A 191 -3.42 -6.37 -5.36
C TRP A 191 -3.98 -7.65 -5.98
N TYR A 192 -5.22 -7.59 -6.46
CA TYR A 192 -5.83 -8.66 -7.23
C TYR A 192 -5.65 -8.42 -8.74
N ASP A 193 -4.94 -9.35 -9.38
CA ASP A 193 -4.73 -9.43 -10.81
C ASP A 193 -5.91 -10.21 -11.43
N ASP A 194 -6.91 -9.51 -11.96
CA ASP A 194 -8.14 -10.11 -12.50
C ASP A 194 -7.90 -10.91 -13.77
N GLU A 195 -6.91 -10.52 -14.58
CA GLU A 195 -6.47 -11.26 -15.77
C GLU A 195 -5.84 -12.61 -15.39
N ALA A 196 -5.00 -12.63 -14.36
CA ALA A 196 -4.32 -13.84 -13.91
C ALA A 196 -5.10 -14.64 -12.86
N GLY A 197 -6.14 -14.06 -12.26
CA GLY A 197 -6.86 -14.63 -11.12
C GLY A 197 -5.97 -14.81 -9.89
N LYS A 198 -5.02 -13.88 -9.64
CA LYS A 198 -4.01 -14.03 -8.58
C LYS A 198 -3.95 -12.82 -7.66
N VAL A 199 -3.75 -13.08 -6.38
CA VAL A 199 -3.49 -12.05 -5.37
C VAL A 199 -1.97 -11.95 -5.15
N LYS A 200 -1.47 -10.71 -5.06
CA LYS A 200 -0.05 -10.42 -4.80
C LYS A 200 0.07 -9.46 -3.62
N LEU A 201 1.07 -9.69 -2.78
CA LEU A 201 1.42 -8.79 -1.68
C LEU A 201 1.95 -7.46 -2.23
N VAL A 202 1.46 -6.34 -1.70
CA VAL A 202 1.86 -4.98 -2.07
C VAL A 202 2.66 -4.31 -0.96
N GLU A 203 2.18 -4.39 0.28
CA GLU A 203 2.78 -3.68 1.42
C GLU A 203 2.41 -4.38 2.73
N LEU A 204 3.32 -4.38 3.72
CA LEU A 204 3.07 -4.84 5.08
C LEU A 204 3.13 -3.64 6.02
N ASN A 205 2.14 -3.54 6.91
CA ASN A 205 1.89 -2.40 7.78
C ASN A 205 1.60 -2.86 9.21
N THR A 206 1.81 -1.96 10.18
CA THR A 206 1.44 -2.20 11.57
C THR A 206 -0.07 -2.12 11.78
N TYR A 207 -0.55 -2.73 12.86
CA TYR A 207 -1.98 -2.83 13.18
C TYR A 207 -2.47 -1.77 14.17
N GLY A 208 -3.74 -1.40 14.05
CA GLY A 208 -4.48 -0.69 15.09
C GLY A 208 -4.47 0.84 15.02
N VAL A 209 -5.28 1.45 15.89
CA VAL A 209 -5.60 2.89 15.89
C VAL A 209 -4.41 3.82 16.13
N ARG A 210 -3.36 3.30 16.78
CA ARG A 210 -2.13 4.06 17.07
C ARG A 210 -1.08 3.93 15.96
N SER A 211 -1.33 3.10 14.96
CA SER A 211 -0.47 2.99 13.78
C SER A 211 -0.74 4.13 12.81
N ALA A 212 0.18 4.35 11.87
CA ALA A 212 -0.05 5.24 10.73
C ALA A 212 -0.94 4.60 9.64
N CYS A 213 -1.44 3.38 9.88
CA CYS A 213 -2.26 2.63 8.94
C CYS A 213 -3.70 3.17 8.95
N GLY A 214 -4.18 3.55 7.76
CA GLY A 214 -5.58 3.92 7.57
C GLY A 214 -6.48 2.67 7.64
N SER A 215 -7.70 2.83 8.14
CA SER A 215 -8.68 1.74 8.25
C SER A 215 -9.59 1.56 7.02
N CYS A 216 -9.45 2.41 6.00
CA CYS A 216 -10.27 2.40 4.77
C CYS A 216 -11.78 2.43 5.10
N LEU A 217 -12.56 1.41 4.72
CA LEU A 217 -14.01 1.32 5.00
C LEU A 217 -14.35 0.85 6.42
N PHE A 218 -13.35 0.62 7.27
CA PHE A 218 -13.53 0.35 8.68
C PHE A 218 -13.21 1.59 9.51
N HIS A 219 -13.69 1.59 10.74
CA HIS A 219 -13.37 2.56 11.77
C HIS A 219 -12.84 1.83 13.00
N TRP A 220 -11.59 2.13 13.39
CA TRP A 220 -10.88 1.40 14.45
C TRP A 220 -11.64 1.30 15.79
N VAL A 221 -12.45 2.30 16.13
CA VAL A 221 -13.26 2.33 17.36
C VAL A 221 -14.60 1.63 17.15
N ASN A 222 -15.42 2.10 16.20
CA ASN A 222 -16.77 1.58 15.97
C ASN A 222 -16.79 0.12 15.50
N ASP A 223 -15.80 -0.32 14.74
CA ASP A 223 -15.70 -1.70 14.24
C ASP A 223 -14.74 -2.55 15.08
N ARG A 224 -14.51 -2.18 16.34
CA ARG A 224 -13.54 -2.88 17.19
C ARG A 224 -13.85 -4.37 17.30
N GLU A 225 -15.11 -4.75 17.44
CA GLU A 225 -15.53 -6.15 17.54
C GLU A 225 -15.14 -6.92 16.27
N THR A 226 -15.43 -6.37 15.09
CA THR A 226 -14.98 -6.94 13.81
C THR A 226 -13.46 -7.07 13.74
N MET A 227 -12.75 -6.03 14.18
CA MET A 227 -11.31 -5.88 13.96
C MET A 227 -10.45 -6.62 15.00
N TYR A 228 -11.01 -7.03 16.14
CA TYR A 228 -10.22 -7.67 17.21
C TYR A 228 -10.82 -8.99 17.69
N ASP A 229 -12.15 -9.13 17.64
CA ASP A 229 -12.87 -10.20 18.34
C ASP A 229 -13.69 -11.10 17.37
N ALA A 230 -13.65 -10.84 16.06
CA ALA A 230 -14.47 -11.56 15.09
C ALA A 230 -14.04 -13.01 14.86
N SER A 231 -15.04 -13.89 14.79
CA SER A 231 -14.86 -15.28 14.37
C SER A 231 -14.84 -15.44 12.84
N GLU A 232 -15.48 -14.52 12.11
CA GLU A 232 -15.64 -14.52 10.66
C GLU A 232 -14.95 -13.32 10.02
N VAL A 233 -14.64 -13.43 8.72
CA VAL A 233 -14.00 -12.34 7.97
C VAL A 233 -15.06 -11.42 7.40
N GLU A 234 -15.00 -10.13 7.75
CA GLU A 234 -15.87 -9.12 7.15
C GLU A 234 -15.22 -8.48 5.92
N PHE A 235 -15.85 -8.59 4.74
CA PHE A 235 -15.38 -7.98 3.51
C PHE A 235 -16.24 -6.75 3.16
N ARG A 236 -15.65 -5.55 3.25
CA ARG A 236 -16.33 -4.29 2.90
C ARG A 236 -15.88 -3.73 1.56
N VAL A 237 -16.87 -3.38 0.75
CA VAL A 237 -16.74 -2.74 -0.56
C VAL A 237 -17.81 -1.66 -0.71
N VAL A 238 -17.57 -0.69 -1.60
CA VAL A 238 -18.59 0.27 -2.00
C VAL A 238 -19.33 -0.28 -3.21
N VAL A 239 -20.64 -0.40 -3.12
CA VAL A 239 -21.50 -0.80 -4.24
C VAL A 239 -22.12 0.43 -4.91
N ASP A 240 -22.50 0.30 -6.17
CA ASP A 240 -23.21 1.37 -6.89
C ASP A 240 -24.64 1.50 -6.35
N GLN A 241 -25.17 2.73 -6.27
CA GLN A 241 -26.45 2.99 -5.60
C GLN A 241 -27.65 2.28 -6.27
N ASP A 242 -27.53 1.93 -7.54
CA ASP A 242 -28.54 1.20 -8.32
C ASP A 242 -28.72 -0.27 -7.90
N HIS A 243 -27.88 -0.80 -7.01
CA HIS A 243 -28.01 -2.16 -6.45
C HIS A 243 -28.51 -2.19 -5.00
N SER A 244 -29.06 -1.07 -4.48
CA SER A 244 -29.77 -1.13 -3.20
C SER A 244 -30.96 -2.07 -3.36
N PRO A 245 -31.09 -3.18 -2.60
CA PRO A 245 -32.32 -3.93 -2.59
C PRO A 245 -33.42 -2.97 -2.18
N VAL A 246 -34.45 -2.84 -3.02
CA VAL A 246 -35.65 -2.07 -2.71
C VAL A 246 -36.16 -2.58 -1.37
N GLN A 247 -35.94 -1.80 -0.31
CA GLN A 247 -36.63 -2.03 0.94
C GLN A 247 -38.11 -1.75 0.64
N SER A 248 -38.88 -2.82 0.50
CA SER A 248 -40.33 -2.78 0.58
C SER A 248 -40.71 -2.32 1.99
N GLN A 249 -40.70 -1.00 2.22
CA GLN A 249 -41.38 -0.41 3.35
C GLN A 249 -42.87 -0.35 3.02
N ASN A 250 -43.58 -1.42 3.37
CA ASN A 250 -45.00 -1.32 3.66
C ASN A 250 -45.13 -0.58 4.98
N TRP A 251 -45.55 0.68 4.92
CA TRP A 251 -46.10 1.40 6.07
C TRP A 251 -47.61 1.16 6.07
N GLU A 252 -48.06 0.20 6.87
CA GLU A 252 -49.40 0.24 7.48
C GLU A 252 -49.33 1.03 8.79
#